data_AF-T0ZZY7-F1
#
_entry.id   AF-T0ZZY7-F1
#
_cell.length_a   1.000
_cell.length_b   1.000
_cell.length_c   1.000
_cell.angle_alpha   90.00
_cell.angle_beta   90.00
_cell.angle_gamma   90.00
#
_symmetry.space_group_name_H-M   'P 1'
#
loop_
_entity.id
_entity.type
_entity.pdbx_description
1 polymer ?
#
loop_
_entity_poly.entity_id
_entity_poly.type
_entity_poly.pdbx_seq_one_letter_code
_entity_poly.pdbx_strand_id
1 'polypeptide(L)'
;HEYFHTWNVKRIRPLELGPFNYREENYTTLLWFSEGVTDYFADIIVLRAKLMDEAKYMERLGESIKMLEFMPGSLETSLADSSFDAWIRFYKPSSDDVNSYISYYLKGKIIGFLISKKIAIMTAGAKSIDQLLLLLFEKFRKDGKGFSEKDLLSALKDVSGGDFGEFLSRFIRGTEKINFDSELSDLGLSIERKHSAETRQSLSWSGAIVKRDSSYTVSAVIKGKPAYRAGLNCGDELVAINGRRFGETNTATFTKDSKLMIDSCRTKPGEKINYIVFRRNMIVNIESEVEAIPFDTYRITDLPDQGEKRKLKERVLWSAVTL
;
A
#
# COMPACT_ATOMS: atom_id res chain seq x y z
N HIS A 1 -9.01 8.25 11.32
CA HIS A 1 -9.75 8.04 10.07
C HIS A 1 -11.12 8.72 10.11
N GLU A 2 -12.13 8.08 10.71
CA GLU A 2 -13.53 8.57 10.70
C GLU A 2 -13.72 10.02 11.15
N TYR A 3 -13.04 10.44 12.21
CA TYR A 3 -13.15 11.84 12.66
C TYR A 3 -12.71 12.83 11.59
N PHE A 4 -11.66 12.50 10.83
CA PHE A 4 -11.18 13.32 9.71
C PHE A 4 -12.17 13.34 8.54
N HIS A 5 -12.96 12.27 8.38
CA HIS A 5 -13.98 12.22 7.32
C HIS A 5 -15.05 13.30 7.45
N THR A 6 -15.25 13.84 8.66
CA THR A 6 -16.10 15.03 8.89
C THR A 6 -15.76 16.17 7.93
N TRP A 7 -14.48 16.33 7.57
CA TRP A 7 -14.03 17.21 6.50
C TRP A 7 -13.88 16.45 5.18
N ASN A 8 -12.97 15.48 5.11
CA ASN A 8 -12.68 14.77 3.86
C ASN A 8 -13.64 13.64 3.56
N VAL A 9 -14.30 13.77 2.43
CA VAL A 9 -15.47 13.09 1.86
C VAL A 9 -16.84 13.54 2.36
N LYS A 10 -17.00 14.09 3.58
CA LYS A 10 -18.32 14.64 3.99
C LYS A 10 -18.53 16.08 3.54
N ARG A 11 -17.51 16.94 3.62
CA ARG A 11 -17.60 18.37 3.20
C ARG A 11 -16.85 18.66 1.92
N ILE A 12 -15.62 18.13 1.78
CA ILE A 12 -14.89 18.10 0.51
C ILE A 12 -15.05 16.70 -0.06
N ARG A 13 -15.60 16.57 -1.26
CA ARG A 13 -15.86 15.26 -1.87
C ARG A 13 -15.77 15.34 -3.39
N PRO A 14 -15.45 14.25 -4.09
CA PRO A 14 -15.56 14.18 -5.53
C PRO A 14 -16.95 14.59 -6.02
N LEU A 15 -17.02 15.22 -7.19
CA LEU A 15 -18.28 15.69 -7.79
C LEU A 15 -19.32 14.58 -7.92
N GLU A 16 -18.88 13.36 -8.22
CA GLU A 16 -19.77 12.21 -8.43
C GLU A 16 -20.37 11.68 -7.11
N LEU A 17 -19.84 12.11 -5.96
CA LEU A 17 -20.33 11.74 -4.63
C LEU A 17 -21.24 12.83 -4.03
N GLY A 18 -21.89 13.65 -4.85
CA GLY A 18 -22.88 14.61 -4.37
C GLY A 18 -23.49 15.52 -5.43
N PRO A 19 -24.84 15.54 -5.58
CA PRO A 19 -25.84 14.76 -4.84
C PRO A 19 -25.79 13.26 -5.17
N PHE A 20 -26.12 12.40 -4.20
CA PHE A 20 -26.01 10.95 -4.35
C PHE A 20 -27.19 10.36 -5.13
N ASN A 21 -26.89 9.53 -6.13
CA ASN A 21 -27.89 8.63 -6.71
C ASN A 21 -27.89 7.31 -5.93
N TYR A 22 -28.92 7.08 -5.10
CA TYR A 22 -29.02 5.85 -4.31
C TYR A 22 -29.54 4.63 -5.08
N ARG A 23 -29.83 4.76 -6.38
CA ARG A 23 -30.39 3.68 -7.21
C ARG A 23 -29.34 2.96 -8.06
N GLU A 24 -28.15 3.53 -8.18
CA GLU A 24 -27.08 3.07 -9.08
C GLU A 24 -25.71 3.30 -8.41
N GLU A 25 -24.68 2.64 -8.93
CA GLU A 25 -23.29 2.88 -8.56
C GLU A 25 -22.89 4.33 -8.89
N ASN A 26 -22.24 5.02 -7.93
CA ASN A 26 -21.68 6.35 -8.14
C ASN A 26 -20.18 6.17 -8.39
N TYR A 27 -19.78 6.21 -9.66
CA TYR A 27 -18.39 5.99 -10.07
C TYR A 27 -17.55 7.26 -9.92
N THR A 28 -16.36 7.14 -9.33
CA THR A 28 -15.39 8.24 -9.24
C THR A 28 -13.97 7.70 -9.27
N THR A 29 -13.06 8.43 -9.90
CA THR A 29 -11.63 8.08 -9.95
C THR A 29 -10.83 8.66 -8.79
N LEU A 30 -11.49 9.29 -7.81
CA LEU A 30 -10.87 10.11 -6.77
C LEU A 30 -10.98 9.56 -5.35
N LEU A 31 -11.38 8.30 -5.17
CA LEU A 31 -11.40 7.67 -3.84
C LEU A 31 -9.99 7.57 -3.23
N TRP A 32 -8.93 7.44 -4.02
CA TRP A 32 -7.55 7.51 -3.50
C TRP A 32 -7.27 8.81 -2.73
N PHE A 33 -7.93 9.92 -3.08
CA PHE A 33 -7.82 11.18 -2.35
C PHE A 33 -8.77 11.21 -1.14
N SER A 34 -10.03 10.80 -1.32
CA SER A 34 -11.00 10.82 -0.22
C SER A 34 -10.70 9.83 0.90
N GLU A 35 -10.10 8.69 0.57
CA GLU A 35 -9.84 7.58 1.48
C GLU A 35 -8.34 7.43 1.75
N GLY A 36 -7.52 7.28 0.70
CA GLY A 36 -6.08 7.10 0.85
C GLY A 36 -5.37 8.30 1.48
N VAL A 37 -5.64 9.53 1.03
CA VAL A 37 -5.07 10.71 1.70
C VAL A 37 -5.64 10.86 3.12
N THR A 38 -6.87 10.42 3.39
CA THR A 38 -7.41 10.36 4.75
C THR A 38 -6.63 9.37 5.63
N ASP A 39 -6.22 8.22 5.10
CA ASP A 39 -5.32 7.26 5.79
C ASP A 39 -3.95 7.88 6.10
N TYR A 40 -3.40 8.69 5.19
CA TYR A 40 -2.18 9.44 5.45
C TYR A 40 -2.37 10.42 6.61
N PHE A 41 -3.46 11.20 6.60
CA PHE A 41 -3.78 12.11 7.69
C PHE A 41 -4.10 11.38 8.99
N ALA A 42 -4.68 10.19 8.94
CA ALA A 42 -4.94 9.38 10.12
C ALA A 42 -3.64 9.07 10.89
N ASP A 43 -2.56 8.71 10.19
CA ASP A 43 -1.25 8.50 10.83
C ASP A 43 -0.60 9.81 11.28
N ILE A 44 -0.62 10.84 10.43
CA ILE A 44 0.01 12.12 10.71
C ILE A 44 -0.64 12.86 11.88
N ILE A 45 -1.96 12.79 12.02
CA ILE A 45 -2.68 13.39 13.16
C ILE A 45 -2.27 12.71 14.46
N VAL A 46 -2.14 11.39 14.49
CA VAL A 46 -1.72 10.64 15.69
C VAL A 46 -0.27 10.98 16.05
N LEU A 47 0.61 11.10 15.05
CA LEU A 47 1.98 11.58 15.23
C LEU A 47 2.02 13.00 15.82
N ARG A 48 1.32 13.95 15.19
CA ARG A 48 1.28 15.37 15.61
C ARG A 48 0.61 15.56 16.98
N ALA A 49 -0.34 14.70 17.34
CA ALA A 49 -0.93 14.64 18.66
C ALA A 49 -0.02 13.99 19.73
N LYS A 50 1.19 13.54 19.34
CA LYS A 50 2.16 12.85 20.21
C LYS A 50 1.64 11.55 20.83
N LEU A 51 0.68 10.92 20.17
CA LEU A 51 0.15 9.59 20.54
C LEU A 51 0.92 8.46 19.82
N MET A 52 1.78 8.83 18.87
CA MET A 52 2.72 7.97 18.17
C MET A 52 4.03 8.76 18.01
N ASP A 53 5.18 8.12 18.17
CA ASP A 53 6.47 8.74 17.91
C ASP A 53 6.88 8.59 16.42
N GLU A 54 7.93 9.31 16.03
CA GLU A 54 8.42 9.28 14.65
C GLU A 54 8.90 7.88 14.25
N ALA A 55 9.54 7.14 15.16
CA ALA A 55 10.01 5.79 14.88
C ALA A 55 8.86 4.85 14.51
N LYS A 56 7.73 4.93 15.24
CA LYS A 56 6.54 4.14 14.96
C LYS A 56 5.83 4.59 13.69
N TYR A 57 5.82 5.89 13.38
CA TYR A 57 5.34 6.38 12.09
C TYR A 57 6.16 5.81 10.93
N MET A 58 7.49 5.83 11.04
CA MET A 58 8.39 5.28 10.02
C MET A 58 8.23 3.76 9.85
N GLU A 59 7.98 3.02 10.94
CA GLU A 59 7.60 1.60 10.87
C GLU A 59 6.32 1.40 10.05
N ARG A 60 5.26 2.19 10.30
CA ARG A 60 3.99 2.10 9.56
C ARG A 60 4.15 2.46 8.07
N LEU A 61 4.96 3.46 7.77
CA LEU A 61 5.28 3.82 6.38
C LEU A 61 6.06 2.70 5.70
N GLY A 62 7.05 2.11 6.38
CA GLY A 62 7.80 0.96 5.90
C GLY A 62 6.91 -0.26 5.62
N GLU A 63 5.98 -0.59 6.51
CA GLU A 63 5.00 -1.66 6.30
C GLU A 63 4.09 -1.39 5.08
N SER A 64 3.69 -0.13 4.88
CA SER A 64 2.88 0.26 3.71
C SER A 64 3.66 0.08 2.40
N ILE A 65 4.93 0.50 2.38
CA ILE A 65 5.84 0.32 1.23
C ILE A 65 6.09 -1.17 0.96
N LYS A 66 6.37 -1.95 2.01
CA LYS A 66 6.55 -3.41 1.91
C LYS A 66 5.35 -4.07 1.23
N MET A 67 4.15 -3.73 1.66
CA MET A 67 2.93 -4.30 1.08
C MET A 67 2.72 -3.87 -0.37
N LEU A 68 3.01 -2.62 -0.71
CA LEU A 68 2.92 -2.15 -2.10
C LEU A 68 3.91 -2.89 -3.01
N GLU A 69 5.18 -3.02 -2.60
CA GLU A 69 6.21 -3.74 -3.37
C GLU A 69 5.96 -5.26 -3.44
N PHE A 70 5.29 -5.84 -2.45
CA PHE A 70 4.95 -7.26 -2.41
C PHE A 70 3.85 -7.67 -3.39
N MET A 71 2.93 -6.75 -3.72
CA MET A 71 1.76 -7.04 -4.56
C MET A 71 2.00 -6.66 -6.03
N PRO A 72 2.11 -7.63 -6.97
CA PRO A 72 2.22 -7.33 -8.40
C PRO A 72 1.07 -6.47 -8.94
N GLY A 73 -0.13 -6.60 -8.37
CA GLY A 73 -1.31 -5.82 -8.78
C GLY A 73 -1.13 -4.31 -8.71
N SER A 74 -0.15 -3.81 -7.93
CA SER A 74 0.23 -2.39 -7.88
C SER A 74 0.78 -1.82 -9.19
N LEU A 75 1.24 -2.71 -10.09
CA LEU A 75 1.76 -2.41 -11.42
C LEU A 75 0.76 -2.72 -12.55
N GLU A 76 -0.38 -3.32 -12.23
CA GLU A 76 -1.40 -3.75 -13.20
C GLU A 76 -2.63 -2.82 -13.18
N THR A 77 -3.07 -2.37 -12.00
CA THR A 77 -4.23 -1.48 -11.85
C THR A 77 -3.82 -0.10 -11.33
N SER A 78 -4.29 0.96 -11.98
CA SER A 78 -4.02 2.35 -11.55
C SER A 78 -4.83 2.72 -10.31
N LEU A 79 -4.47 3.82 -9.63
CA LEU A 79 -5.26 4.30 -8.49
C LEU A 79 -6.62 4.88 -8.91
N ALA A 80 -6.65 5.51 -10.08
CA ALA A 80 -7.89 6.02 -10.68
C ALA A 80 -8.86 4.87 -10.97
N ASP A 81 -8.36 3.79 -11.59
CA ASP A 81 -9.18 2.61 -11.88
C ASP A 81 -9.57 1.86 -10.61
N SER A 82 -8.66 1.73 -9.64
CA SER A 82 -8.97 1.16 -8.32
C SER A 82 -10.12 1.90 -7.63
N SER A 83 -10.13 3.24 -7.71
CA SER A 83 -11.21 4.06 -7.18
C SER A 83 -12.52 3.84 -7.95
N PHE A 84 -12.45 3.78 -9.27
CA PHE A 84 -13.61 3.60 -10.15
C PHE A 84 -14.24 2.21 -9.95
N ASP A 85 -13.43 1.17 -9.93
CA ASP A 85 -13.81 -0.24 -9.80
C ASP A 85 -14.18 -0.65 -8.37
N ALA A 86 -14.23 0.28 -7.40
CA ALA A 86 -14.47 -0.04 -5.99
C ALA A 86 -15.72 -0.92 -5.78
N TRP A 87 -16.79 -0.65 -6.54
CA TRP A 87 -18.07 -1.38 -6.54
C TRP A 87 -17.95 -2.87 -6.90
N ILE A 88 -16.97 -3.23 -7.72
CA ILE A 88 -16.82 -4.59 -8.28
C ILE A 88 -15.55 -5.30 -7.82
N ARG A 89 -14.54 -4.57 -7.35
CA ARG A 89 -13.26 -5.12 -6.90
C ARG A 89 -13.02 -4.91 -5.41
N PHE A 90 -12.92 -3.66 -4.95
CA PHE A 90 -12.63 -3.41 -3.53
C PHE A 90 -13.65 -4.04 -2.57
N TYR A 91 -14.94 -3.89 -2.85
CA TYR A 91 -16.00 -4.46 -2.01
C TYR A 91 -16.30 -5.94 -2.29
N LYS A 92 -15.64 -6.54 -3.28
CA LYS A 92 -15.79 -7.95 -3.68
C LYS A 92 -14.42 -8.56 -3.94
N PRO A 93 -13.57 -8.67 -2.91
CA PRO A 93 -12.19 -9.08 -3.09
C PRO A 93 -12.11 -10.50 -3.65
N SER A 94 -11.09 -10.74 -4.47
CA SER A 94 -10.81 -12.03 -5.08
C SER A 94 -9.43 -12.55 -4.67
N SER A 95 -9.20 -13.85 -4.83
CA SER A 95 -7.90 -14.46 -4.59
C SER A 95 -6.81 -13.97 -5.55
N ASP A 96 -7.18 -13.36 -6.68
CA ASP A 96 -6.24 -12.82 -7.66
C ASP A 96 -5.94 -11.33 -7.46
N ASP A 97 -6.52 -10.69 -6.43
CA ASP A 97 -6.32 -9.26 -6.18
C ASP A 97 -4.85 -8.93 -5.89
N VAL A 98 -4.11 -9.84 -5.25
CA VAL A 98 -2.65 -9.69 -5.04
C VAL A 98 -1.92 -9.47 -6.36
N ASN A 99 -2.40 -10.07 -7.45
CA ASN A 99 -1.77 -10.03 -8.76
C ASN A 99 -2.33 -8.96 -9.67
N SER A 100 -3.59 -8.56 -9.48
CA SER A 100 -4.34 -7.77 -10.47
C SER A 100 -4.89 -6.46 -9.94
N TYR A 101 -4.81 -6.21 -8.63
CA TYR A 101 -5.45 -5.07 -7.99
C TYR A 101 -4.54 -4.39 -6.96
N ILE A 102 -4.84 -3.13 -6.67
CA ILE A 102 -4.22 -2.38 -5.58
C ILE A 102 -5.28 -1.57 -4.86
N SER A 103 -5.26 -1.58 -3.53
CA SER A 103 -6.17 -0.79 -2.72
C SER A 103 -5.88 0.71 -2.88
N TYR A 104 -6.92 1.49 -3.19
CA TYR A 104 -6.85 2.96 -3.20
C TYR A 104 -6.61 3.56 -1.82
N TYR A 105 -6.82 2.81 -0.72
CA TYR A 105 -6.34 3.19 0.61
C TYR A 105 -4.82 3.06 0.71
N LEU A 106 -4.27 1.86 0.45
CA LEU A 106 -2.84 1.58 0.64
C LEU A 106 -1.96 2.47 -0.24
N LYS A 107 -2.19 2.47 -1.56
CA LYS A 107 -1.39 3.28 -2.49
C LYS A 107 -1.77 4.76 -2.35
N GLY A 108 -3.02 5.11 -2.06
CA GLY A 108 -3.44 6.49 -1.84
C GLY A 108 -2.81 7.12 -0.59
N LYS A 109 -2.61 6.36 0.48
CA LYS A 109 -1.84 6.79 1.67
C LYS A 109 -0.41 7.15 1.34
N ILE A 110 0.27 6.28 0.57
CA ILE A 110 1.64 6.53 0.10
C ILE A 110 1.66 7.78 -0.79
N ILE A 111 0.68 7.95 -1.67
CA ILE A 111 0.54 9.15 -2.49
C ILE A 111 0.31 10.41 -1.64
N GLY A 112 -0.47 10.34 -0.56
CA GLY A 112 -0.63 11.45 0.39
C GLY A 112 0.71 11.92 0.96
N PHE A 113 1.57 10.96 1.34
CA PHE A 113 2.95 11.24 1.76
C PHE A 113 3.79 11.88 0.64
N LEU A 114 3.74 11.34 -0.59
CA LEU A 114 4.50 11.89 -1.71
C LEU A 114 4.03 13.29 -2.14
N ILE A 115 2.72 13.57 -2.11
CA ILE A 115 2.16 14.90 -2.35
C ILE A 115 2.65 15.87 -1.27
N SER A 116 2.59 15.47 0.01
CA SER A 116 3.10 16.28 1.13
C SER A 116 4.57 16.65 0.94
N LYS A 117 5.40 15.64 0.61
CA LYS A 117 6.81 15.83 0.28
C LYS A 117 7.00 16.80 -0.89
N LYS A 118 6.29 16.58 -2.00
CA LYS A 118 6.44 17.38 -3.22
C LYS A 118 6.05 18.84 -3.00
N ILE A 119 4.98 19.10 -2.24
CA ILE A 119 4.61 20.46 -1.81
C ILE A 119 5.72 21.10 -0.96
N ALA A 120 6.26 20.35 0.02
CA ALA A 120 7.33 20.87 0.86
C ALA A 120 8.57 21.24 0.04
N ILE A 121 9.00 20.39 -0.91
CA ILE A 121 10.14 20.66 -1.79
C ILE A 121 9.88 21.89 -2.68
N MET A 122 8.74 21.92 -3.40
CA MET A 122 8.40 23.00 -4.34
C MET A 122 8.29 24.38 -3.66
N THR A 123 8.01 24.38 -2.36
CA THR A 123 7.84 25.62 -1.59
C THR A 123 8.99 25.90 -0.63
N ALA A 124 10.11 25.17 -0.74
CA ALA A 124 11.25 25.25 0.17
C ALA A 124 10.83 25.16 1.66
N GLY A 125 9.82 24.33 1.94
CA GLY A 125 9.24 24.11 3.27
C GLY A 125 8.29 25.22 3.75
N ALA A 126 7.86 26.15 2.89
CA ALA A 126 6.93 27.22 3.28
C ALA A 126 5.48 26.74 3.42
N LYS A 127 5.07 25.72 2.64
CA LYS A 127 3.71 25.15 2.67
C LYS A 127 3.74 23.64 2.84
N SER A 128 2.58 23.06 3.10
CA SER A 128 2.34 21.64 3.32
C SER A 128 1.02 21.19 2.67
N ILE A 129 0.77 19.88 2.68
CA ILE A 129 -0.50 19.30 2.23
C ILE A 129 -1.71 19.78 3.06
N ASP A 130 -1.51 20.27 4.29
CA ASP A 130 -2.58 20.84 5.09
C ASP A 130 -3.21 22.06 4.40
N GLN A 131 -2.39 22.91 3.75
CA GLN A 131 -2.89 24.07 2.99
C GLN A 131 -3.73 23.65 1.77
N LEU A 132 -3.43 22.49 1.16
CA LEU A 132 -4.26 21.94 0.09
C LEU A 132 -5.66 21.60 0.60
N LEU A 133 -5.75 20.92 1.74
CA LEU A 133 -7.04 20.58 2.33
C LEU A 133 -7.82 21.80 2.80
N LEU A 134 -7.16 22.79 3.42
CA LEU A 134 -7.81 24.04 3.80
C LEU A 134 -8.34 24.80 2.58
N LEU A 135 -7.57 24.86 1.50
CA LEU A 135 -7.99 25.51 0.26
C LEU A 135 -9.20 24.80 -0.37
N LEU A 136 -9.17 23.47 -0.46
CA LEU A 136 -10.31 22.69 -0.94
C LEU A 136 -11.53 22.87 -0.02
N PHE A 137 -11.33 22.87 1.30
CA PHE A 137 -12.40 23.08 2.25
C PHE A 137 -13.05 24.46 2.07
N GLU A 138 -12.27 25.54 2.00
CA GLU A 138 -12.83 26.87 1.77
C GLU A 138 -13.56 27.00 0.42
N LYS A 139 -13.04 26.37 -0.64
CA LYS A 139 -13.66 26.39 -1.98
C LYS A 139 -14.98 25.61 -2.01
N PHE A 140 -15.05 24.41 -1.42
CA PHE A 140 -16.15 23.47 -1.64
C PHE A 140 -17.12 23.30 -0.46
N ARG A 141 -16.83 23.85 0.74
CA ARG A 141 -17.72 23.70 1.91
C ARG A 141 -19.06 24.45 1.82
N LYS A 142 -19.14 25.52 1.02
CA LYS A 142 -20.22 26.51 1.09
C LYS A 142 -21.45 26.15 0.27
N ASP A 143 -21.27 25.64 -0.95
CA ASP A 143 -22.36 25.37 -1.89
C ASP A 143 -22.66 23.86 -2.05
N GLY A 144 -21.90 23.00 -1.38
CA GLY A 144 -22.10 21.55 -1.36
C GLY A 144 -21.70 20.85 -2.66
N LYS A 145 -21.12 21.59 -3.62
CA LYS A 145 -20.57 21.03 -4.85
C LYS A 145 -19.32 20.22 -4.53
N GLY A 146 -19.19 19.06 -5.17
CA GLY A 146 -17.95 18.31 -5.11
C GLY A 146 -16.87 18.90 -6.02
N PHE A 147 -15.64 18.43 -5.84
CA PHE A 147 -14.49 18.81 -6.66
C PHE A 147 -14.24 17.79 -7.78
N SER A 148 -13.76 18.27 -8.92
CA SER A 148 -13.23 17.42 -10.00
C SER A 148 -11.72 17.22 -9.86
N GLU A 149 -11.14 16.29 -10.63
CA GLU A 149 -9.68 16.14 -10.69
C GLU A 149 -8.97 17.42 -11.16
N LYS A 150 -9.61 18.18 -12.06
CA LYS A 150 -9.11 19.47 -12.52
C LYS A 150 -9.04 20.49 -11.38
N ASP A 151 -10.03 20.49 -10.51
CA ASP A 151 -10.05 21.38 -9.33
C ASP A 151 -8.95 21.00 -8.34
N LEU A 152 -8.73 19.70 -8.14
CA LEU A 152 -7.63 19.19 -7.30
C LEU A 152 -6.26 19.61 -7.85
N LEU A 153 -6.03 19.44 -9.17
CA LEU A 153 -4.81 19.90 -9.84
C LEU A 153 -4.62 21.41 -9.72
N SER A 154 -5.69 22.20 -9.90
CA SER A 154 -5.64 23.65 -9.72
C SER A 154 -5.27 24.02 -8.28
N ALA A 155 -5.86 23.37 -7.28
CA ALA A 155 -5.56 23.62 -5.88
C ALA A 155 -4.12 23.23 -5.52
N LEU A 156 -3.62 22.12 -6.05
CA LEU A 156 -2.21 21.73 -5.91
C LEU A 156 -1.27 22.79 -6.48
N LYS A 157 -1.58 23.34 -7.66
CA LYS A 157 -0.81 24.42 -8.27
C LYS A 157 -0.86 25.71 -7.45
N ASP A 158 -2.04 26.11 -6.96
CA ASP A 158 -2.23 27.30 -6.11
C ASP A 158 -1.40 27.21 -4.82
N VAL A 159 -1.34 26.01 -4.22
CA VAL A 159 -0.57 25.76 -3.00
C VAL A 159 0.92 25.71 -3.31
N SER A 160 1.35 24.83 -4.20
CA SER A 160 2.77 24.52 -4.40
C SER A 160 3.52 25.50 -5.32
N GLY A 161 2.81 26.23 -6.18
CA GLY A 161 3.40 26.96 -7.31
C GLY A 161 3.86 26.06 -8.48
N GLY A 162 3.81 24.74 -8.33
CA GLY A 162 4.28 23.77 -9.33
C GLY A 162 3.16 22.96 -9.98
N ASP A 163 3.51 22.23 -11.05
CA ASP A 163 2.60 21.33 -11.76
C ASP A 163 2.66 19.90 -11.21
N PHE A 164 1.49 19.29 -11.07
CA PHE A 164 1.29 17.90 -10.64
C PHE A 164 0.75 17.01 -11.77
N GLY A 165 0.59 17.51 -12.99
CA GLY A 165 0.06 16.76 -14.13
C GLY A 165 0.83 15.48 -14.42
N GLU A 166 2.17 15.56 -14.51
CA GLU A 166 3.02 14.37 -14.73
C GLU A 166 2.93 13.39 -13.55
N PHE A 167 2.92 13.91 -12.32
CA PHE A 167 2.80 13.09 -11.12
C PHE A 167 1.48 12.29 -11.11
N LEU A 168 0.36 12.93 -11.46
CA LEU A 168 -0.93 12.25 -11.60
C LEU A 168 -0.91 11.23 -12.74
N SER A 169 -0.31 11.59 -13.88
CA SER A 169 -0.20 10.69 -15.03
C SER A 169 0.55 9.40 -14.68
N ARG A 170 1.64 9.50 -13.91
CA ARG A 170 2.51 8.36 -13.60
C ARG A 170 1.96 7.48 -12.49
N PHE A 171 1.47 8.10 -11.41
CA PHE A 171 1.17 7.37 -10.17
C PHE A 171 -0.31 7.23 -9.84
N ILE A 172 -1.17 8.07 -10.44
CA ILE A 172 -2.63 8.02 -10.22
C ILE A 172 -3.33 7.31 -11.37
N ARG A 173 -3.14 7.79 -12.59
CA ARG A 173 -3.72 7.21 -13.81
C ARG A 173 -2.83 6.12 -14.41
N GLY A 174 -1.54 6.13 -14.08
CA GLY A 174 -0.57 5.12 -14.47
C GLY A 174 -0.26 4.13 -13.35
N THR A 175 0.54 3.14 -13.69
CA THR A 175 0.97 2.06 -12.80
C THR A 175 2.47 2.06 -12.56
N GLU A 176 3.13 3.20 -12.78
CA GLU A 176 4.58 3.28 -12.68
C GLU A 176 5.07 2.93 -11.27
N LYS A 177 6.15 2.13 -11.22
CA LYS A 177 6.79 1.75 -9.95
C LYS A 177 7.41 2.99 -9.29
N ILE A 178 7.09 3.19 -8.01
CA ILE A 178 7.66 4.25 -7.18
C ILE A 178 9.09 3.86 -6.77
N ASN A 179 10.06 4.75 -6.99
CA ASN A 179 11.43 4.56 -6.51
C ASN A 179 11.59 5.10 -5.09
N PHE A 180 11.21 4.29 -4.09
CA PHE A 180 11.20 4.72 -2.69
C PHE A 180 12.58 5.15 -2.15
N ASP A 181 13.66 4.56 -2.64
CA ASP A 181 15.02 4.95 -2.27
C ASP A 181 15.29 6.42 -2.65
N SER A 182 14.94 6.80 -3.88
CA SER A 182 15.00 8.20 -4.31
C SER A 182 14.02 9.08 -3.54
N GLU A 183 12.74 8.66 -3.46
CA GLU A 183 11.69 9.49 -2.88
C GLU A 183 11.94 9.80 -1.39
N LEU A 184 12.49 8.87 -0.63
CA LEU A 184 12.85 9.05 0.79
C LEU A 184 14.14 9.85 0.96
N SER A 185 15.12 9.67 0.06
CA SER A 185 16.41 10.38 0.14
C SER A 185 16.26 11.90 0.01
N ASP A 186 15.21 12.39 -0.65
CA ASP A 186 14.86 13.81 -0.73
C ASP A 186 14.55 14.41 0.64
N LEU A 187 14.06 13.60 1.57
CA LEU A 187 13.78 13.96 2.96
C LEU A 187 14.91 13.57 3.92
N GLY A 188 16.06 13.14 3.40
CA GLY A 188 17.17 12.66 4.21
C GLY A 188 16.91 11.29 4.82
N LEU A 189 15.95 10.53 4.30
CA LEU A 189 15.63 9.19 4.79
C LEU A 189 16.24 8.12 3.88
N SER A 190 16.61 6.99 4.45
CA SER A 190 16.95 5.75 3.74
C SER A 190 15.96 4.65 4.08
N ILE A 191 15.83 3.66 3.19
CA ILE A 191 15.02 2.47 3.43
C ILE A 191 15.87 1.22 3.25
N GLU A 192 16.00 0.45 4.33
CA GLU A 192 16.69 -0.84 4.34
C GLU A 192 15.66 -1.97 4.22
N ARG A 193 15.79 -2.78 3.18
CA ARG A 193 14.97 -3.99 2.97
C ARG A 193 15.76 -5.19 3.47
N LYS A 194 15.27 -5.87 4.51
CA LYS A 194 15.99 -6.97 5.17
C LYS A 194 15.09 -8.03 5.75
N HIS A 195 15.71 -9.15 6.16
CA HIS A 195 15.08 -10.15 6.98
C HIS A 195 15.11 -9.75 8.46
N SER A 196 14.01 -10.00 9.17
CA SER A 196 13.90 -9.73 10.61
C SER A 196 14.83 -10.57 11.49
N ALA A 197 15.29 -11.72 10.98
CA ALA A 197 16.23 -12.60 11.67
C ALA A 197 17.07 -13.41 10.66
N GLU A 198 18.27 -13.83 11.04
CA GLU A 198 19.15 -14.69 10.25
C GLU A 198 18.50 -16.03 9.90
N THR A 199 17.74 -16.60 10.84
CA THR A 199 16.98 -17.83 10.61
C THR A 199 16.01 -17.69 9.46
N ARG A 200 15.43 -16.50 9.26
CA ARG A 200 14.54 -16.21 8.14
C ARG A 200 15.29 -16.09 6.82
N GLN A 201 16.49 -15.52 6.81
CA GLN A 201 17.34 -15.45 5.62
C GLN A 201 17.67 -16.83 5.03
N SER A 202 17.72 -17.86 5.88
CA SER A 202 17.94 -19.25 5.45
C SER A 202 16.72 -19.95 4.84
N LEU A 203 15.55 -19.30 4.85
CA LEU A 203 14.32 -19.86 4.31
C LEU A 203 14.15 -19.53 2.83
N SER A 204 13.45 -20.44 2.16
CA SER A 204 12.95 -20.26 0.80
C SER A 204 11.43 -20.36 0.80
N TRP A 205 10.80 -19.90 -0.28
CA TRP A 205 9.36 -19.97 -0.47
C TRP A 205 9.03 -20.23 -1.93
N SER A 206 7.81 -20.69 -2.21
CA SER A 206 7.32 -20.92 -3.56
C SER A 206 6.51 -19.75 -4.11
N GLY A 207 6.07 -18.81 -3.26
CA GLY A 207 5.21 -17.69 -3.66
C GLY A 207 3.73 -17.89 -3.35
N ALA A 208 3.40 -18.83 -2.46
CA ALA A 208 2.05 -19.08 -2.01
C ALA A 208 1.73 -18.24 -0.76
N ILE A 209 0.58 -17.57 -0.77
CA ILE A 209 0.00 -16.98 0.42
C ILE A 209 -0.90 -18.03 1.06
N VAL A 210 -0.69 -18.26 2.34
CA VAL A 210 -1.32 -19.32 3.11
C VAL A 210 -2.23 -18.71 4.15
N LYS A 211 -3.37 -19.34 4.41
CA LYS A 211 -4.20 -19.08 5.58
C LYS A 211 -4.30 -20.34 6.43
N ARG A 212 -4.46 -20.16 7.73
CA ARG A 212 -4.63 -21.23 8.70
C ARG A 212 -5.98 -21.08 9.39
N ASP A 213 -6.91 -21.96 9.06
CA ASP A 213 -8.16 -22.17 9.77
C ASP A 213 -8.05 -23.50 10.56
N SER A 214 -8.91 -24.48 10.29
CA SER A 214 -8.73 -25.87 10.75
C SER A 214 -7.63 -26.62 10.00
N SER A 215 -7.30 -26.16 8.79
CA SER A 215 -6.23 -26.67 7.92
C SER A 215 -5.44 -25.52 7.29
N TYR A 216 -4.30 -25.82 6.68
CA TYR A 216 -3.53 -24.85 5.90
C TYR A 216 -4.06 -24.84 4.47
N THR A 217 -4.52 -23.70 3.99
CA THR A 217 -5.04 -23.55 2.62
C THR A 217 -4.36 -22.39 1.92
N VAL A 218 -4.21 -22.52 0.62
CA VAL A 218 -3.68 -21.45 -0.24
C VAL A 218 -4.77 -20.40 -0.41
N SER A 219 -4.52 -19.16 0.04
CA SER A 219 -5.45 -18.04 -0.13
C SER A 219 -5.19 -17.26 -1.41
N ALA A 220 -3.95 -17.23 -1.88
CA ALA A 220 -3.55 -16.66 -3.16
C ALA A 220 -2.20 -17.23 -3.61
N VAL A 221 -1.90 -17.11 -4.90
CA VAL A 221 -0.61 -17.51 -5.47
C VAL A 221 -0.07 -16.37 -6.30
N ILE A 222 1.15 -15.93 -6.01
CA ILE A 222 1.71 -14.72 -6.64
C ILE A 222 2.14 -15.03 -8.07
N LYS A 223 1.60 -14.28 -9.03
CA LYS A 223 1.88 -14.40 -10.47
C LYS A 223 3.38 -14.26 -10.71
N GLY A 224 3.93 -15.16 -11.52
CA GLY A 224 5.36 -15.19 -11.84
C GLY A 224 6.25 -15.80 -10.75
N LYS A 225 5.71 -16.33 -9.65
CA LYS A 225 6.46 -17.10 -8.66
C LYS A 225 6.44 -18.62 -8.94
N PRO A 226 7.35 -19.41 -8.34
CA PRO A 226 7.41 -20.86 -8.57
C PRO A 226 6.07 -21.60 -8.39
N ALA A 227 5.32 -21.36 -7.32
CA ALA A 227 4.03 -21.98 -7.05
C ALA A 227 3.00 -21.72 -8.16
N TYR A 228 3.01 -20.51 -8.72
CA TYR A 228 2.14 -20.15 -9.85
C TYR A 228 2.46 -20.99 -11.09
N ARG A 229 3.76 -21.12 -11.42
CA ARG A 229 4.22 -21.93 -12.56
C ARG A 229 3.95 -23.43 -12.35
N ALA A 230 4.07 -23.90 -11.12
CA ALA A 230 3.82 -25.28 -10.73
C ALA A 230 2.33 -25.66 -10.76
N GLY A 231 1.43 -24.66 -10.85
CA GLY A 231 -0.01 -24.88 -10.90
C GLY A 231 -0.63 -25.13 -9.53
N LEU A 232 0.00 -24.67 -8.43
CA LEU A 232 -0.66 -24.52 -7.14
C LEU A 232 -1.75 -23.44 -7.26
N ASN A 233 -2.91 -23.66 -6.66
CA ASN A 233 -4.08 -22.79 -6.82
C ASN A 233 -4.64 -22.33 -5.48
N CYS A 234 -5.31 -21.17 -5.50
CA CYS A 234 -6.16 -20.77 -4.38
C CYS A 234 -7.20 -21.86 -4.08
N GLY A 235 -7.41 -22.13 -2.79
CA GLY A 235 -8.32 -23.15 -2.29
C GLY A 235 -7.71 -24.54 -2.19
N ASP A 236 -6.47 -24.75 -2.65
CA ASP A 236 -5.75 -25.99 -2.37
C ASP A 236 -5.46 -26.08 -0.86
N GLU A 237 -5.81 -27.22 -0.26
CA GLU A 237 -5.42 -27.54 1.11
C GLU A 237 -4.05 -28.20 1.11
N LEU A 238 -3.09 -27.59 1.82
CA LEU A 238 -1.71 -28.04 1.93
C LEU A 238 -1.62 -29.16 2.97
N VAL A 239 -1.43 -30.40 2.52
CA VAL A 239 -1.40 -31.59 3.37
C VAL A 239 0.01 -32.00 3.74
N ALA A 240 0.91 -32.04 2.75
CA ALA A 240 2.31 -32.42 2.95
C ALA A 240 3.25 -31.64 2.02
N ILE A 241 4.50 -31.51 2.45
CA ILE A 241 5.62 -30.99 1.67
C ILE A 241 6.82 -31.90 1.88
N ASN A 242 7.44 -32.36 0.79
CA ASN A 242 8.60 -33.27 0.82
C ASN A 242 8.36 -34.53 1.68
N GLY A 243 7.17 -35.13 1.56
CA GLY A 243 6.78 -36.34 2.28
C GLY A 243 6.49 -36.14 3.78
N ARG A 244 6.51 -34.91 4.28
CA ARG A 244 6.19 -34.57 5.67
C ARG A 244 4.91 -33.76 5.74
N ARG A 245 4.12 -33.95 6.80
CA ARG A 245 2.90 -33.16 7.03
C ARG A 245 3.22 -31.67 6.98
N PHE A 246 2.45 -30.92 6.19
CA PHE A 246 2.55 -29.48 6.13
C PHE A 246 2.05 -28.88 7.45
N GLY A 247 2.81 -27.96 8.02
CA GLY A 247 2.51 -27.39 9.32
C GLY A 247 3.12 -26.02 9.52
N GLU A 248 3.16 -25.58 10.79
CA GLU A 248 3.61 -24.25 11.18
C GLU A 248 5.05 -23.95 10.74
N THR A 249 5.91 -24.97 10.78
CA THR A 249 7.31 -24.91 10.32
C THR A 249 7.45 -24.72 8.81
N ASN A 250 6.36 -24.79 8.05
CA ASN A 250 6.29 -24.54 6.61
C ASN A 250 5.59 -23.23 6.26
N THR A 251 5.42 -22.35 7.25
CA THR A 251 4.83 -21.03 7.07
C THR A 251 5.73 -19.96 7.66
N ALA A 252 5.60 -18.72 7.17
CA ALA A 252 6.22 -17.56 7.77
C ALA A 252 5.25 -16.38 7.75
N THR A 253 5.08 -15.71 8.89
CA THR A 253 4.32 -14.46 8.97
C THR A 253 5.09 -13.35 8.23
N PHE A 254 4.50 -12.74 7.22
CA PHE A 254 5.09 -11.67 6.40
C PHE A 254 4.78 -10.27 6.92
N THR A 255 3.55 -10.05 7.42
CA THR A 255 3.14 -8.80 8.07
C THR A 255 2.67 -9.07 9.50
N LYS A 256 3.03 -8.19 10.44
CA LYS A 256 2.59 -8.32 11.83
C LYS A 256 1.11 -7.94 11.99
N ASP A 257 0.68 -6.86 11.35
CA ASP A 257 -0.65 -6.27 11.56
C ASP A 257 -1.76 -7.05 10.84
N SER A 258 -1.59 -7.35 9.55
CA SER A 258 -2.56 -8.14 8.79
C SER A 258 -2.38 -9.65 8.91
N LYS A 259 -1.35 -10.11 9.65
CA LYS A 259 -0.98 -11.52 9.83
C LYS A 259 -0.93 -12.29 8.51
N LEU A 260 -0.49 -11.64 7.43
CA LEU A 260 -0.33 -12.31 6.13
C LEU A 260 0.70 -13.41 6.30
N MET A 261 0.33 -14.65 6.02
CA MET A 261 1.24 -15.79 6.08
C MET A 261 1.62 -16.21 4.67
N ILE A 262 2.89 -16.50 4.46
CA ILE A 262 3.40 -17.10 3.23
C ILE A 262 3.91 -18.50 3.53
N ASP A 263 4.01 -19.33 2.49
CA ASP A 263 4.70 -20.60 2.60
C ASP A 263 6.21 -20.40 2.86
N SER A 264 6.82 -21.37 3.51
CA SER A 264 8.27 -21.38 3.74
C SER A 264 8.82 -22.80 3.82
N CYS A 265 10.09 -22.96 3.51
CA CYS A 265 10.81 -24.23 3.65
C CYS A 265 12.32 -24.00 3.83
N ARG A 266 13.02 -25.08 4.19
CA ARG A 266 14.49 -25.12 4.33
C ARG A 266 15.16 -25.83 3.15
N THR A 267 14.61 -25.64 1.96
CA THR A 267 15.16 -26.12 0.68
C THR A 267 15.90 -24.95 0.03
N LYS A 268 17.03 -25.19 -0.65
CA LYS A 268 17.81 -24.07 -1.21
C LYS A 268 17.05 -23.43 -2.39
N PRO A 269 17.20 -22.11 -2.62
CA PRO A 269 16.64 -21.47 -3.81
C PRO A 269 17.10 -22.19 -5.09
N GLY A 270 16.15 -22.43 -6.01
CA GLY A 270 16.34 -23.19 -7.24
C GLY A 270 16.14 -24.70 -7.12
N GLU A 271 16.11 -25.25 -5.90
CA GLU A 271 15.77 -26.66 -5.68
C GLU A 271 14.25 -26.87 -5.68
N LYS A 272 13.85 -28.13 -5.87
CA LYS A 272 12.44 -28.53 -5.95
C LYS A 272 11.90 -29.00 -4.61
N ILE A 273 10.63 -28.71 -4.38
CA ILE A 273 9.79 -29.26 -3.33
C ILE A 273 8.58 -29.96 -3.96
N ASN A 274 8.03 -30.95 -3.27
CA ASN A 274 6.79 -31.62 -3.68
C ASN A 274 5.69 -31.36 -2.67
N TYR A 275 4.66 -30.62 -3.08
CA TYR A 275 3.42 -30.48 -2.33
C TYR A 275 2.50 -31.68 -2.59
N ILE A 276 1.88 -32.16 -1.53
CA ILE A 276 0.66 -32.96 -1.62
C ILE A 276 -0.48 -32.07 -1.14
N VAL A 277 -1.44 -31.81 -2.02
CA VAL A 277 -2.60 -30.99 -1.70
C VAL A 277 -3.90 -31.73 -1.94
N PHE A 278 -4.94 -31.35 -1.19
CA PHE A 278 -6.30 -31.58 -1.65
C PHE A 278 -6.75 -30.39 -2.49
N ARG A 279 -7.04 -30.66 -3.77
CA ARG A 279 -7.77 -29.74 -4.62
C ARG A 279 -9.21 -30.21 -4.68
N ARG A 280 -10.09 -29.52 -3.94
CA ARG A 280 -11.44 -30.01 -3.67
C ARG A 280 -11.31 -31.39 -2.99
N ASN A 281 -11.82 -32.46 -3.60
CA ASN A 281 -11.75 -33.82 -3.05
C ASN A 281 -10.68 -34.71 -3.73
N MET A 282 -9.76 -34.12 -4.50
CA MET A 282 -8.72 -34.86 -5.22
C MET A 282 -7.35 -34.59 -4.61
N ILE A 283 -6.58 -35.66 -4.39
CA ILE A 283 -5.17 -35.53 -4.05
C ILE A 283 -4.42 -35.14 -5.32
N VAL A 284 -3.63 -34.08 -5.25
CA VAL A 284 -2.75 -33.62 -6.33
C VAL A 284 -1.33 -33.52 -5.79
N ASN A 285 -0.39 -34.10 -6.52
CA ASN A 285 1.04 -33.91 -6.27
C ASN A 285 1.54 -32.78 -7.17
N ILE A 286 2.19 -31.78 -6.57
CA ILE A 286 2.66 -30.58 -7.27
C ILE A 286 4.13 -30.39 -6.96
N GLU A 287 4.96 -30.56 -7.98
CA GLU A 287 6.39 -30.24 -7.90
C GLU A 287 6.59 -28.75 -8.20
N SER A 288 7.16 -28.01 -7.26
CA SER A 288 7.46 -26.59 -7.40
C SER A 288 8.94 -26.34 -7.08
N GLU A 289 9.57 -25.43 -7.81
CA GLU A 289 10.82 -24.84 -7.34
C GLU A 289 10.55 -23.91 -6.14
N VAL A 290 11.60 -23.47 -5.47
CA VAL A 290 11.54 -22.40 -4.47
C VAL A 290 12.57 -21.31 -4.76
N GLU A 291 12.31 -20.10 -4.32
CA GLU A 291 13.23 -18.97 -4.40
C GLU A 291 13.52 -18.44 -2.99
N ALA A 292 14.46 -17.49 -2.87
CA ALA A 292 14.74 -16.84 -1.59
C ALA A 292 13.46 -16.19 -1.04
N ILE A 293 13.19 -16.37 0.26
CA ILE A 293 12.04 -15.75 0.92
C ILE A 293 12.14 -14.21 0.79
N PRO A 294 11.03 -13.46 0.66
CA PRO A 294 11.08 -12.01 0.52
C PRO A 294 11.54 -11.35 1.84
N PHE A 295 12.08 -10.15 1.71
CA PHE A 295 12.33 -9.28 2.86
C PHE A 295 11.02 -8.96 3.59
N ASP A 296 10.99 -9.18 4.90
CA ASP A 296 9.82 -8.96 5.74
C ASP A 296 9.94 -7.68 6.60
N THR A 297 11.07 -6.98 6.51
CA THR A 297 11.34 -5.74 7.23
C THR A 297 11.79 -4.65 6.28
N TYR A 298 11.09 -3.52 6.29
CA TYR A 298 11.41 -2.30 5.53
C TYR A 298 11.68 -1.20 6.54
N ARG A 299 12.94 -1.03 6.92
CA ARG A 299 13.35 -0.12 7.99
C ARG A 299 13.71 1.23 7.40
N ILE A 300 12.93 2.25 7.74
CA ILE A 300 13.23 3.64 7.35
C ILE A 300 14.04 4.30 8.45
N THR A 301 15.17 4.92 8.09
CA THR A 301 16.08 5.59 9.03
C THR A 301 16.58 6.91 8.49
N ASP A 302 17.06 7.76 9.39
CA ASP A 302 17.74 9.00 9.04
C ASP A 302 19.11 8.73 8.41
N LEU A 303 19.41 9.44 7.31
CA LEU A 303 20.76 9.55 6.75
C LEU A 303 21.62 10.48 7.62
N PRO A 304 22.95 10.23 7.71
CA PRO A 304 23.87 11.10 8.41
C PRO A 304 24.08 12.41 7.63
N ASP A 305 23.84 13.54 8.30
CA ASP A 305 23.83 14.92 7.77
C ASP A 305 22.63 15.27 6.85
N GLN A 306 21.71 16.05 7.39
CA GLN A 306 20.44 16.33 6.75
C GLN A 306 20.11 17.82 6.60
N GLY A 307 21.00 18.78 6.91
CA GLY A 307 20.83 20.23 6.73
C GLY A 307 19.40 20.71 6.38
N GLU A 308 19.14 20.95 5.09
CA GLU A 308 17.82 21.35 4.56
C GLU A 308 16.79 20.21 4.46
N LYS A 309 17.24 18.98 4.18
CA LYS A 309 16.39 17.79 4.06
C LYS A 309 15.67 17.45 5.37
N ARG A 310 16.31 17.66 6.51
CA ARG A 310 15.73 17.52 7.85
C ARG A 310 14.60 18.52 8.05
N LYS A 311 14.79 19.77 7.63
CA LYS A 311 13.72 20.80 7.70
C LYS A 311 12.53 20.41 6.83
N LEU A 312 12.78 19.83 5.65
CA LEU A 312 11.73 19.30 4.78
C LEU A 312 11.01 18.11 5.43
N LYS A 313 11.74 17.17 6.03
CA LYS A 313 11.15 16.05 6.78
C LYS A 313 10.28 16.57 7.93
N GLU A 314 10.83 17.48 8.73
CA GLU A 314 10.11 18.11 9.83
C GLU A 314 8.85 18.83 9.33
N ARG A 315 8.92 19.48 8.16
CA ARG A 315 7.74 20.08 7.54
C ARG A 315 6.70 19.03 7.15
N VAL A 316 7.08 17.93 6.51
CA VAL A 316 6.15 16.87 6.10
C VAL A 316 5.47 16.24 7.31
N LEU A 317 6.24 15.92 8.36
CA LEU A 317 5.73 15.19 9.52
C LEU A 317 5.00 16.10 10.52
N TRP A 318 5.51 17.30 10.76
CA TRP A 318 5.11 18.14 11.90
C TRP A 318 4.50 19.48 11.50
N SER A 319 4.24 19.76 10.22
CA SER A 319 3.52 20.99 9.86
C SER A 319 2.18 21.05 10.60
N ALA A 320 1.90 22.17 11.22
CA ALA A 320 0.53 22.55 11.52
C ALA A 320 0.34 23.93 10.90
N VAL A 321 -0.76 24.12 10.18
CA VAL A 321 -1.16 25.47 9.78
C VAL A 321 -1.60 26.19 11.04
N THR A 322 -0.81 27.15 11.49
CA THR A 322 -1.28 28.11 12.49
C THR A 322 -2.31 28.99 11.79
N LEU A 323 -3.57 28.88 12.21
CA LEU A 323 -4.68 29.70 11.71
C LEU A 323 -4.54 31.16 12.14
#